data_AF-A0A955CVM0-F1
#
_entry.id   AF-A0A955CVM0-F1
#
_cell.length_a   1.000
_cell.length_b   1.000
_cell.length_c   1.000
_cell.angle_alpha   90.00
_cell.angle_beta   90.00
_cell.angle_gamma   90.00
#
_symmetry.space_group_name_H-M   'P 1'
#
loop_
_entity.id
_entity.type
_entity.pdbx_description
1 polymer ?
#
loop_
_entity_poly.entity_id
_entity_poly.type
_entity_poly.pdbx_seq_one_letter_code
_entity_poly.pdbx_strand_id
1 'polypeptide(L)' 'MSQLGMQMPGSQRGIRPRMNVYTGLALVAVVCLAAAVVMVARAGMQIGPKSESGIMRAISVHGDKVELPE' A
#
# COMPACT_ATOMS: atom_id res chain seq x y z
N MET A 1 46.44 -1.22 -25.30
CA MET A 1 45.87 0.10 -24.99
C MET A 1 44.37 -0.07 -24.89
N SER A 2 43.80 0.07 -23.69
CA SER A 2 42.37 -0.12 -23.44
C SER A 2 41.59 1.09 -23.96
N GLN A 3 40.95 0.92 -25.12
CA GLN A 3 40.04 1.90 -25.75
C GLN A 3 38.65 1.85 -25.10
N LEU A 4 38.60 1.66 -23.77
CA LEU A 4 37.39 1.46 -23.00
C LEU A 4 37.07 2.77 -22.27
N GLY A 5 36.79 3.82 -23.06
CA GLY A 5 36.57 5.16 -22.51
C GLY A 5 36.41 6.28 -23.53
N MET A 6 36.70 6.05 -24.81
CA MET A 6 36.44 7.04 -25.86
C MET A 6 35.05 6.81 -26.45
N GLN A 7 34.14 7.68 -26.05
CA GLN A 7 32.83 7.94 -26.65
C GLN A 7 31.63 7.13 -26.13
N MET A 8 31.08 7.58 -25.01
CA MET A 8 29.61 7.70 -24.92
C MET A 8 29.24 9.19 -24.75
N PRO A 9 29.40 10.02 -25.81
CA PRO A 9 28.83 11.35 -25.85
C PRO A 9 27.31 11.19 -25.75
N GLY A 10 26.74 11.73 -24.68
CA GLY A 10 25.35 11.49 -24.30
C GLY A 10 25.17 10.89 -22.90
N SER A 11 26.26 10.67 -22.15
CA SER A 11 26.17 10.47 -20.69
C SER A 11 25.34 11.60 -20.10
N GLN A 12 24.08 11.31 -19.78
CA GLN A 12 23.08 12.19 -19.19
C GLN A 12 23.47 12.56 -17.74
N ARG A 13 24.70 13.04 -17.54
CA ARG A 13 25.26 13.53 -16.27
C ARG A 13 24.55 14.79 -15.73
N GLY A 14 23.42 15.18 -16.33
CA GLY A 14 22.64 16.35 -15.94
C GLY A 14 21.12 16.14 -15.91
N ILE A 15 20.58 14.96 -16.23
CA ILE A 15 19.16 14.70 -15.98
C ILE A 15 19.03 14.40 -14.49
N ARG A 16 18.87 15.46 -13.71
CA ARG A 16 18.37 15.35 -12.34
C ARG A 16 17.06 14.57 -12.42
N PRO A 17 16.84 13.54 -11.57
CA PRO A 17 15.55 12.86 -11.53
C PRO A 17 14.47 13.91 -11.25
N ARG A 18 13.72 14.28 -12.30
CA ARG A 18 12.60 15.20 -12.17
C ARG A 18 11.41 14.34 -11.75
N MET A 19 10.78 14.70 -10.65
CA MET A 19 9.60 14.01 -10.18
C MET A 19 8.55 14.00 -11.29
N ASN A 20 8.12 12.81 -11.69
CA ASN A 20 7.11 12.66 -12.72
C ASN A 20 5.75 13.08 -12.15
N VAL A 21 4.97 13.83 -12.93
CA VAL A 21 3.61 14.26 -12.54
C VAL A 21 2.74 13.06 -12.19
N TYR A 22 2.91 11.93 -12.89
CA TYR A 22 2.20 10.68 -12.56
C TYR A 22 2.54 10.16 -11.16
N THR A 23 3.78 10.30 -10.69
CA THR A 23 4.18 9.94 -9.32
C THR A 23 3.52 10.84 -8.29
N GLY A 24 3.40 12.14 -8.58
CA GLY A 24 2.66 13.08 -7.74
C GLY A 24 1.18 12.73 -7.64
N LEU A 25 0.54 12.45 -8.78
CA LEU A 25 -0.87 12.03 -8.83
C LEU A 25 -1.10 10.70 -8.08
N ALA A 26 -0.18 9.75 -8.23
CA ALA A 26 -0.25 8.47 -7.51
C ALA A 26 -0.18 8.67 -5.99
N LEU A 27 0.70 9.56 -5.50
CA LEU A 27 0.78 9.86 -4.06
C LEU A 27 -0.52 10.48 -3.55
N VAL A 28 -1.10 11.43 -4.29
CA VAL A 28 -2.38 12.03 -3.92
C VAL A 28 -3.51 11.00 -3.88
N ALA A 29 -3.55 10.10 -4.87
CA ALA A 29 -4.54 9.01 -4.90
C ALA A 29 -4.41 8.08 -3.69
N VAL A 30 -3.18 7.71 -3.32
CA VAL A 30 -2.91 6.87 -2.13
C VAL A 30 -3.34 7.57 -0.85
N VAL A 31 -3.06 8.87 -0.70
CA VAL A 31 -3.48 9.64 0.48
C VAL A 31 -5.01 9.73 0.57
N CYS A 32 -5.70 9.96 -0.55
CA CYS A 32 -7.16 9.99 -0.61
C CYS A 32 -7.76 8.63 -0.22
N LEU A 33 -7.21 7.53 -0.76
CA LEU A 33 -7.63 6.18 -0.43
C LEU A 33 -7.43 5.87 1.06
N ALA A 34 -6.26 6.22 1.61
CA ALA A 34 -5.98 6.01 3.03
C ALA A 34 -6.97 6.77 3.93
N ALA A 35 -7.29 8.02 3.59
CA ALA A 35 -8.28 8.81 4.32
C ALA A 35 -9.68 8.17 4.28
N ALA A 36 -10.09 7.65 3.12
CA ALA A 36 -11.37 6.95 2.99
C ALA A 36 -11.43 5.67 3.84
N VAL A 37 -10.36 4.87 3.84
CA VAL A 37 -10.25 3.65 4.68
C VAL A 37 -10.37 4.00 6.16
N VAL A 38 -9.71 5.06 6.62
CA VAL A 38 -9.79 5.51 8.02
C VAL A 38 -11.20 5.96 8.40
N MET A 39 -11.90 6.68 7.51
CA MET A 39 -13.29 7.08 7.76
C MET A 39 -14.20 5.85 7.90
N VAL A 40 -14.08 4.88 6.99
CA VAL A 40 -14.87 3.64 7.04
C VAL A 40 -14.56 2.84 8.30
N ALA A 41 -13.29 2.73 8.70
CA ALA A 41 -12.90 2.05 9.92
C ALA A 41 -13.51 2.72 11.17
N ARG A 42 -13.51 4.06 11.23
CA ARG A 42 -14.15 4.80 12.33
C ARG A 42 -15.66 4.60 12.40
N ALA A 43 -16.34 4.57 11.25
CA ALA A 43 -17.77 4.27 11.19
C ALA A 43 -18.05 2.80 11.61
N GLY A 44 -17.24 1.86 11.14
CA GLY A 44 -17.34 0.45 11.50
C GLY A 44 -17.18 0.18 12.99
N MET A 45 -16.30 0.90 13.68
CA MET A 45 -16.16 0.81 15.14
C MET A 45 -17.39 1.31 15.91
N GLN A 46 -18.15 2.27 15.37
CA GLN A 46 -19.37 2.78 16.02
C GLN A 46 -20.56 1.86 15.82
N ILE A 47 -20.64 1.19 14.66
CA ILE A 47 -21.75 0.32 14.28
C ILE A 47 -21.52 -1.13 14.73
N GLY A 48 -20.26 -1.55 14.85
CA GLY A 48 -19.87 -2.91 15.23
C GLY A 48 -20.19 -3.26 16.69
N PRO A 49 -20.42 -4.56 16.98
CA PRO A 49 -20.65 -5.02 18.35
C PRO A 49 -19.48 -4.62 19.26
N LYS A 50 -19.78 -4.08 20.45
CA LYS A 50 -18.82 -3.58 21.48
C LYS A 50 -17.89 -4.65 22.08
N SER A 51 -17.66 -5.77 21.39
CA SER A 51 -16.64 -6.73 21.75
C SER A 51 -15.30 -6.23 21.23
N GLU A 52 -14.29 -6.29 22.09
CA GLU A 52 -12.88 -5.83 22.01
C GLU A 52 -12.11 -6.16 20.71
N SER A 53 -12.75 -6.80 19.73
CA SER A 53 -12.19 -7.31 18.48
C SER A 53 -13.17 -7.16 17.29
N GLY A 54 -14.03 -6.14 17.29
CA GLY A 54 -15.09 -5.95 16.28
C GLY A 54 -14.64 -5.88 14.81
N ILE A 55 -13.38 -5.54 14.53
CA ILE A 55 -12.84 -5.54 13.15
C ILE A 55 -12.15 -6.88 12.81
N MET A 56 -11.49 -7.54 13.76
CA MET A 56 -10.81 -8.83 13.52
C MET A 56 -11.80 -10.00 13.42
N ARG A 57 -12.89 -9.96 14.19
CA ARG A 57 -13.83 -11.09 14.26
C ARG A 57 -14.69 -11.26 12.99
N ALA A 58 -14.86 -10.20 12.21
CA ALA A 58 -15.55 -10.26 10.92
C ALA A 58 -14.73 -10.98 9.83
N ILE A 59 -13.40 -10.97 9.96
CA ILE A 59 -12.48 -11.67 9.04
C ILE A 59 -12.32 -13.14 9.48
N SER A 60 -12.54 -13.45 10.76
CA SER A 60 -12.33 -14.80 11.32
C SER A 60 -13.59 -15.68 11.35
N VAL A 61 -14.64 -15.37 10.59
CA VAL A 61 -15.92 -16.11 10.65
C VAL A 61 -15.80 -17.59 10.20
N HIS A 62 -14.71 -17.98 9.51
CA HIS A 62 -14.45 -19.36 9.05
C HIS A 62 -13.27 -20.06 9.77
N GLY A 63 -13.12 -19.84 11.08
CA GLY A 63 -12.03 -20.44 11.87
C GLY A 63 -12.42 -21.56 12.82
N ASP A 64 -13.63 -22.12 12.75
CA ASP A 64 -14.11 -23.05 13.78
C ASP A 64 -14.53 -24.42 13.21
N LYS A 65 -13.84 -25.45 13.74
CA LYS A 65 -14.18 -26.88 13.82
C LYS A 65 -13.81 -27.82 12.65
N VAL A 66 -12.56 -28.28 12.67
CA VAL A 66 -12.23 -29.67 12.29
C VAL A 66 -11.91 -30.42 13.58
N GLU A 67 -12.94 -30.78 14.34
CA GLU A 67 -12.81 -31.80 15.39
C GLU A 67 -12.79 -33.16 14.68
N LEU A 68 -11.62 -33.79 14.63
CA LEU A 68 -11.45 -35.17 14.15
C LEU A 68 -12.06 -36.11 15.21
N PRO A 69 -13.02 -36.98 14.86
CA PRO A 69 -13.47 -38.04 15.76
C PRO A 69 -12.35 -39.07 15.94
N GLU A 70 -12.03 -39.39 17.19
CA GLU A 70 -11.14 -40.49 17.59
C GLU A 70 -11.73 -41.86 17.26
#